data_AF-A0A8H7LDJ5-F1
#
_entry.id   AF-A0A8H7LDJ5-F1
#
_cell.length_a   1.000
_cell.length_b   1.000
_cell.length_c   1.000
_cell.angle_alpha   90.00
_cell.angle_beta   90.00
_cell.angle_gamma   90.00
#
_symmetry.space_group_name_H-M   'P 1'
#
loop_
_entity.id
_entity.type
_entity.pdbx_description
1 polymer ?
#
loop_
_entity_poly.entity_id
_entity_poly.type
_entity_poly.pdbx_seq_one_letter_code
_entity_poly.pdbx_strand_id
1 'polypeptide(L)'
;MYGTTPEMTVSELWDLHAERTFLAKKYLDRWNATAAATLSGKPIDAIIMPASPFPGNPNGKFHDYVGYTSPFNLLDYTAGTFPVLRADKNADTKEDRLTFYSETDRKVWEDYDPEESHGGYVGLQLIGRKFEEEKVIEMMKLVSKILEVK
;
A
#
# COMPACT_ATOMS: atom_id res chain seq x y z
N MET A 1 18.91 1.51 -1.01
CA MET A 1 18.92 1.63 -2.49
C MET A 1 18.91 0.22 -3.04
N TYR A 2 17.90 -0.12 -3.84
CA TYR A 2 17.70 -1.48 -4.36
C TYR A 2 18.96 -2.02 -5.03
N GLY A 3 19.28 -3.30 -4.76
CA GLY A 3 20.41 -3.98 -5.39
C GLY A 3 20.22 -4.12 -6.90
N THR A 4 21.31 -4.38 -7.62
CA THR A 4 21.24 -4.75 -9.04
C THR A 4 20.58 -6.10 -9.21
N THR A 5 19.53 -6.17 -10.02
CA THR A 5 18.91 -7.43 -10.42
C THR A 5 19.94 -8.29 -11.16
N PRO A 6 20.15 -9.55 -10.76
CA PRO A 6 21.07 -10.43 -11.47
C PRO A 6 20.56 -10.70 -12.89
N GLU A 7 21.50 -10.94 -13.81
CA GLU A 7 21.16 -11.39 -15.16
C GLU A 7 20.46 -12.76 -15.10
N MET A 8 19.47 -12.94 -15.97
CA MET A 8 18.61 -14.11 -15.99
C MET A 8 18.43 -14.61 -17.41
N THR A 9 18.42 -15.93 -17.60
CA THR A 9 18.16 -16.54 -18.90
C THR A 9 16.69 -16.38 -19.30
N VAL A 10 16.38 -16.53 -20.60
CA VAL A 10 15.01 -16.45 -21.10
C VAL A 10 14.09 -17.50 -20.47
N SER A 11 14.62 -18.70 -20.19
CA SER A 11 13.84 -19.78 -19.58
C SER A 11 13.42 -19.43 -18.15
N GLU A 12 14.36 -18.97 -17.33
CA GLU A 12 14.08 -18.55 -15.95
C GLU A 12 13.10 -17.38 -15.89
N LEU A 13 13.18 -16.44 -16.84
CA LEU A 13 12.23 -15.35 -16.97
C LEU A 13 10.81 -15.86 -17.27
N TRP A 14 10.68 -16.88 -18.14
CA TRP A 14 9.39 -17.49 -18.44
C TRP A 14 8.79 -18.21 -17.24
N ASP A 15 9.63 -18.90 -16.46
CA ASP A 15 9.20 -19.54 -15.21
C ASP A 15 8.67 -18.50 -14.21
N LEU A 16 9.35 -17.35 -14.07
CA LEU A 16 8.87 -16.24 -13.24
C LEU A 16 7.55 -15.64 -13.73
N HIS A 17 7.36 -15.50 -15.05
CA HIS A 17 6.08 -15.04 -15.60
C HIS A 17 4.94 -16.02 -15.32
N ALA A 18 5.22 -17.33 -15.39
CA ALA A 18 4.25 -18.37 -15.02
C ALA A 18 3.89 -18.29 -13.54
N GLU A 19 4.90 -18.13 -12.66
CA GLU A 19 4.68 -17.95 -11.22
C GLU A 19 3.86 -16.70 -10.91
N ARG A 20 4.19 -15.56 -11.52
CA ARG A 20 3.40 -14.32 -11.40
C ARG A 20 1.94 -14.55 -11.79
N THR A 21 1.70 -15.23 -12.91
CA THR A 21 0.35 -15.52 -13.40
C THR A 21 -0.42 -16.41 -12.44
N PHE A 22 0.22 -17.43 -11.89
CA PHE A 22 -0.36 -18.28 -10.86
C PHE A 22 -0.72 -17.50 -9.60
N LEU A 23 0.16 -16.62 -9.14
CA LEU A 23 -0.10 -15.77 -7.97
C LEU A 23 -1.27 -14.82 -8.21
N ALA A 24 -1.33 -14.16 -9.38
CA ALA A 24 -2.43 -13.28 -9.76
C ALA A 24 -3.78 -14.01 -9.75
N LYS A 25 -3.83 -15.25 -10.27
CA LYS A 25 -5.02 -16.11 -10.19
C LYS A 25 -5.41 -16.41 -8.74
N LYS A 26 -4.44 -16.79 -7.89
CA LYS A 26 -4.71 -17.11 -6.48
C LYS A 26 -5.31 -15.91 -5.72
N TYR A 27 -4.83 -14.70 -6.00
CA TYR A 27 -5.40 -13.48 -5.44
C TYR A 27 -6.82 -13.21 -5.96
N LEU A 28 -7.07 -13.39 -7.26
CA LEU A 28 -8.41 -13.26 -7.84
C LEU A 28 -9.40 -14.27 -7.24
N ASP A 29 -8.98 -15.53 -7.07
CA ASP A 29 -9.79 -16.57 -6.44
C ASP A 29 -10.14 -16.19 -4.99
N ARG A 30 -9.15 -15.69 -4.23
CA ARG A 30 -9.36 -15.22 -2.86
C ARG A 30 -10.28 -14.02 -2.81
N TRP A 31 -10.14 -13.06 -3.73
CA TRP A 31 -11.04 -11.91 -3.84
C TRP A 31 -12.46 -12.38 -4.07
N ASN A 32 -12.70 -13.27 -5.03
CA ASN A 32 -14.03 -13.79 -5.33
C ASN A 32 -14.61 -14.59 -4.15
N ALA A 33 -13.78 -15.36 -3.45
CA ALA A 33 -14.20 -16.12 -2.27
C ALA A 33 -14.69 -15.24 -1.12
N THR A 34 -14.33 -13.96 -1.06
CA THR A 34 -14.86 -13.03 -0.05
C THR A 34 -16.38 -12.89 -0.11
N ALA A 35 -17.01 -13.22 -1.25
CA ALA A 35 -18.47 -13.27 -1.37
C ALA A 35 -19.14 -14.07 -0.24
N ALA A 36 -18.51 -15.17 0.20
CA ALA A 36 -19.01 -16.01 1.29
C ALA A 36 -19.00 -15.32 2.67
N ALA A 37 -18.21 -14.26 2.83
CA ALA A 37 -18.09 -13.51 4.08
C ALA A 37 -18.84 -12.16 4.06
N THR A 38 -19.38 -11.74 2.92
CA THR A 38 -20.13 -10.48 2.79
C THR A 38 -21.63 -10.69 3.00
N LEU A 39 -22.30 -9.68 3.56
CA LEU A 39 -23.76 -9.68 3.68
C LEU A 39 -24.49 -9.61 2.33
N SER A 40 -23.84 -9.06 1.31
CA SER A 40 -24.41 -8.92 -0.04
C SER A 40 -24.28 -10.19 -0.88
N GLY A 41 -23.52 -11.19 -0.41
CA GLY A 41 -23.17 -12.37 -1.20
C GLY A 41 -22.30 -12.05 -2.43
N LYS A 42 -21.69 -10.87 -2.48
CA LYS A 42 -20.82 -10.41 -3.58
C LYS A 42 -19.39 -10.25 -3.07
N PRO A 43 -18.36 -10.45 -3.92
CA PRO A 43 -16.99 -10.14 -3.53
C PRO A 43 -16.86 -8.70 -3.01
N ILE A 44 -15.87 -8.45 -2.14
CA ILE A 44 -15.55 -7.09 -1.67
C ILE A 44 -15.37 -6.13 -2.86
N ASP A 45 -15.73 -4.87 -2.64
CA ASP A 45 -15.66 -3.85 -3.69
C ASP A 45 -14.28 -3.24 -3.86
N ALA A 46 -13.55 -3.10 -2.75
CA ALA A 46 -12.20 -2.57 -2.68
C ALA A 46 -11.47 -3.01 -1.41
N ILE A 47 -10.16 -2.83 -1.38
CA ILE A 47 -9.35 -2.87 -0.16
C ILE A 47 -8.96 -1.43 0.20
N ILE A 48 -9.11 -1.05 1.46
CA ILE A 48 -8.58 0.21 2.01
C ILE A 48 -7.36 -0.11 2.87
N MET A 49 -6.24 0.57 2.64
CA MET A 49 -5.01 0.35 3.40
C MET A 49 -4.08 1.58 3.36
N PRO A 50 -3.02 1.65 4.18
CA PRO A 50 -2.01 2.71 4.08
C PRO A 50 -1.33 2.74 2.71
N ALA A 51 -1.02 3.93 2.21
CA ALA A 51 -0.24 4.12 0.98
C ALA A 51 1.28 4.15 1.24
N SER A 52 1.68 4.60 2.43
CA SER A 52 3.05 4.78 2.87
C SER A 52 3.13 4.52 4.38
N PRO A 53 4.26 4.04 4.91
CA PRO A 53 4.47 4.00 6.36
C PRO A 53 4.71 5.40 6.96
N PHE A 54 4.93 6.43 6.15
CA PHE A 54 5.24 7.79 6.61
C PHE A 54 4.15 8.81 6.27
N PRO A 55 3.83 9.73 7.18
CA PRO A 55 2.92 10.85 6.94
C PRO A 55 3.68 12.02 6.30
N GLY A 56 4.03 11.89 5.01
CA GLY A 56 5.03 12.74 4.37
C GLY A 56 6.43 12.35 4.83
N ASN A 57 7.32 12.04 3.88
CA ASN A 57 8.60 11.45 4.24
C ASN A 57 9.61 12.52 4.66
N PRO A 58 10.32 12.34 5.80
CA PRO A 58 11.51 13.10 6.11
C PRO A 58 12.51 13.08 4.94
N ASN A 59 13.20 14.20 4.70
CA ASN A 59 14.03 14.35 3.51
C ASN A 59 15.20 13.34 3.55
N GLY A 60 15.38 12.59 2.47
CA GLY A 60 16.45 11.62 2.35
C GLY A 60 16.23 10.32 3.11
N LYS A 61 15.11 10.13 3.82
CA LYS A 61 14.83 8.95 4.66
C LYS A 61 13.79 7.98 4.07
N PHE A 62 13.62 7.95 2.74
CA PHE A 62 12.71 7.00 2.06
C PHE A 62 13.54 5.92 1.38
N HIS A 63 14.06 4.98 2.16
CA HIS A 63 15.06 4.07 1.64
C HIS A 63 14.46 2.86 0.93
N ASP A 64 13.71 2.00 1.62
CA ASP A 64 13.53 0.63 1.12
C ASP A 64 12.15 -0.04 1.43
N TYR A 65 11.11 0.70 1.84
CA TYR A 65 9.79 0.09 2.09
C TYR A 65 8.72 0.50 1.07
N VAL A 66 8.39 -0.44 0.17
CA VAL A 66 7.32 -0.32 -0.83
C VAL A 66 6.26 -1.42 -0.68
N GLY A 67 6.22 -2.07 0.49
CA GLY A 67 5.34 -3.23 0.75
C GLY A 67 3.85 -2.92 0.66
N TYR A 68 3.44 -1.67 0.85
CA TYR A 68 2.05 -1.26 0.71
C TYR A 68 1.60 -1.10 -0.75
N THR A 69 2.51 -0.91 -1.71
CA THR A 69 2.15 -0.62 -3.12
C THR A 69 2.59 -1.73 -4.06
N SER A 70 3.78 -2.31 -3.83
CA SER A 70 4.40 -3.31 -4.70
C SER A 70 3.55 -4.56 -4.97
N PRO A 71 2.78 -5.12 -4.01
CA PRO A 71 1.90 -6.25 -4.30
C PRO A 71 0.89 -5.94 -5.41
N PHE A 72 0.36 -4.72 -5.47
CA PHE A 72 -0.66 -4.34 -6.46
C PHE A 72 -0.07 -4.00 -7.83
N ASN A 73 1.19 -3.54 -7.89
CA ASN A 73 1.93 -3.48 -9.13
C ASN A 73 2.16 -4.89 -9.72
N LEU A 74 2.54 -5.85 -8.87
CA LEU A 74 2.73 -7.24 -9.30
C LEU A 74 1.42 -7.84 -9.81
N LEU A 75 0.31 -7.60 -9.11
CA LEU A 75 -1.01 -8.15 -9.44
C LEU A 75 -1.71 -7.42 -10.60
N ASP A 76 -1.20 -6.26 -11.01
CA ASP A 76 -1.82 -5.38 -12.02
C ASP A 76 -3.23 -4.94 -11.61
N TYR A 77 -3.35 -4.52 -10.35
CA TYR A 77 -4.60 -4.04 -9.75
C TYR A 77 -4.67 -2.51 -9.80
N THR A 78 -5.89 -1.99 -9.95
CA THR A 78 -6.14 -0.55 -9.90
C THR A 78 -5.91 -0.04 -8.48
N ALA A 79 -5.12 1.02 -8.32
CA ALA A 79 -4.88 1.68 -7.04
C ALA A 79 -5.12 3.19 -7.14
N GLY A 80 -5.77 3.76 -6.12
CA GLY A 80 -6.02 5.20 -6.01
C GLY A 80 -5.72 5.70 -4.60
N THR A 81 -4.84 6.70 -4.47
CA THR A 81 -4.40 7.26 -3.19
C THR A 81 -5.13 8.55 -2.84
N PHE A 82 -5.43 8.75 -1.56
CA PHE A 82 -6.08 9.96 -1.06
C PHE A 82 -5.55 10.32 0.34
N PRO A 83 -5.44 11.63 0.65
CA PRO A 83 -5.06 12.07 1.98
C PRO A 83 -6.24 11.90 2.96
N VAL A 84 -5.94 11.59 4.22
CA VAL A 84 -6.96 11.49 5.28
C VAL A 84 -6.78 12.50 6.41
N LEU A 85 -5.53 12.80 6.78
CA LEU A 85 -5.19 13.77 7.83
C LEU A 85 -3.76 14.26 7.64
N ARG A 86 -3.34 15.20 8.49
CA ARG A 86 -1.97 15.70 8.56
C ARG A 86 -1.33 15.30 9.88
N ALA A 87 -0.05 14.93 9.85
CA ALA A 87 0.68 14.59 11.07
C ALA A 87 0.84 15.82 11.99
N ASP A 88 0.64 15.62 13.28
CA ASP A 88 0.84 16.59 14.34
C ASP A 88 1.93 16.11 15.27
N LYS A 89 3.07 16.78 15.29
CA LYS A 89 4.22 16.44 16.14
C LYS A 89 3.91 16.38 17.63
N ASN A 90 2.86 17.07 18.09
CA ASN A 90 2.46 17.06 19.50
C ASN A 90 1.63 15.82 19.86
N ALA A 91 0.97 15.21 18.87
CA ALA A 91 0.16 14.01 19.04
C ALA A 91 0.90 12.74 18.59
N ASP A 92 1.65 12.83 17.49
CA ASP A 92 2.35 11.74 16.82
C ASP A 92 3.81 11.65 17.31
N THR A 93 4.00 11.52 18.61
CA THR A 93 5.34 11.39 19.18
C THR A 93 5.93 10.02 18.90
N LYS A 94 7.24 9.95 18.65
CA LYS A 94 7.95 8.68 18.47
C LYS A 94 7.96 7.88 19.77
N GLU A 95 7.32 6.72 19.76
CA GLU A 95 7.26 5.83 20.92
C GLU A 95 8.64 5.21 21.25
N ASP A 96 8.84 4.78 22.49
CA ASP A 96 9.99 3.94 22.83
C ASP A 96 9.66 2.48 22.50
N ARG A 97 10.11 2.04 21.31
CA ARG A 97 9.83 0.72 20.76
C ARG A 97 11.10 -0.13 20.77
N LEU A 98 11.07 -1.25 21.50
CA LEU A 98 12.20 -2.18 21.64
C LEU A 98 12.10 -3.43 20.75
N THR A 99 10.93 -3.71 20.17
CA THR A 99 10.68 -4.92 19.38
C THR A 99 10.20 -4.59 17.97
N PHE A 100 10.83 -5.22 16.98
CA PHE A 100 10.59 -4.99 15.56
C PHE A 100 10.29 -6.31 14.83
N TYR A 101 9.44 -6.26 13.81
CA TYR A 101 9.08 -7.42 12.99
C TYR A 101 10.21 -7.84 12.03
N SER A 102 11.01 -6.87 11.60
CA SER A 102 12.15 -7.08 10.70
C SER A 102 13.13 -5.92 10.78
N GLU A 103 14.28 -6.07 10.14
CA GLU A 103 15.25 -4.98 9.97
C GLU A 103 14.66 -3.79 9.20
N THR A 104 13.81 -4.03 8.21
CA THR A 104 13.14 -2.97 7.45
C THR A 104 12.15 -2.19 8.32
N ASP A 105 11.38 -2.89 9.17
CA ASP A 105 10.47 -2.26 10.14
C ASP A 105 11.25 -1.38 11.12
N ARG A 106 12.37 -1.88 11.63
CA ARG A 106 13.27 -1.10 12.49
C ARG A 106 13.78 0.17 11.81
N LYS A 107 14.25 0.08 10.56
CA LYS A 107 14.74 1.25 9.81
C LYS A 107 13.64 2.27 9.55
N VAL A 108 12.47 1.83 9.09
CA VAL A 108 11.30 2.70 8.87
C VAL A 108 10.93 3.43 10.16
N TRP A 109 10.94 2.72 11.29
CA TRP A 109 10.72 3.33 12.60
C TRP A 109 11.81 4.31 13.00
N GLU A 110 13.09 3.95 12.83
CA GLU A 110 14.25 4.81 13.10
C GLU A 110 14.23 6.09 12.24
N ASP A 111 13.80 6.00 10.99
CA ASP A 111 13.70 7.11 10.04
C ASP A 111 12.57 8.10 10.36
N TYR A 112 11.53 7.66 11.10
CA TYR A 112 10.44 8.55 11.50
C TYR A 112 10.93 9.64 12.46
N ASP A 113 10.62 10.89 12.12
CA ASP A 113 10.89 12.08 12.93
C ASP A 113 9.61 12.93 13.00
N PRO A 114 9.03 13.17 14.20
CA PRO A 114 7.79 13.95 14.34
C PRO A 114 7.91 15.40 13.87
N GLU A 115 9.07 16.04 14.06
CA GLU A 115 9.29 17.45 13.65
C GLU A 115 9.38 17.56 12.12
N GLU A 116 10.13 16.67 11.47
CA GLU A 116 10.24 16.65 10.00
C GLU A 116 8.96 16.22 9.30
N SER A 117 8.16 15.36 9.93
CA SER A 117 6.91 14.86 9.34
C SER A 117 5.70 15.77 9.62
N HIS A 118 5.86 16.78 10.48
CA HIS A 118 4.76 17.65 10.88
C HIS A 118 4.09 18.35 9.69
N GLY A 119 2.76 18.30 9.64
CA GLY A 119 1.97 18.85 8.54
C GLY A 119 1.97 17.99 7.27
N GLY A 120 2.77 16.93 7.20
CA GLY A 120 2.77 15.96 6.11
C GLY A 120 1.48 15.15 6.06
N TYR A 121 1.06 14.75 4.85
CA TYR A 121 -0.19 14.02 4.67
C TYR A 121 -0.03 12.55 5.03
N VAL A 122 -0.97 12.04 5.83
CA VAL A 122 -1.23 10.61 5.95
C VAL A 122 -2.04 10.18 4.74
N GLY A 123 -1.46 9.32 3.91
CA GLY A 123 -2.09 8.78 2.71
C GLY A 123 -2.65 7.38 2.94
N LEU A 124 -3.91 7.18 2.59
CA LEU A 124 -4.49 5.86 2.37
C LEU A 124 -4.63 5.59 0.87
N GLN A 125 -4.86 4.33 0.53
CA GLN A 125 -5.16 3.89 -0.83
C GLN A 125 -6.38 2.98 -0.86
N LEU A 126 -7.14 3.11 -1.95
CA LEU A 126 -8.19 2.21 -2.37
C LEU A 126 -7.64 1.32 -3.49
N ILE A 127 -7.75 0.02 -3.32
CA ILE A 127 -7.38 -0.97 -4.33
C ILE A 127 -8.65 -1.58 -4.91
N GLY A 128 -8.82 -1.48 -6.22
CA GLY A 128 -9.79 -2.23 -7.01
C GLY A 128 -9.13 -3.39 -7.74
N ARG A 129 -9.94 -4.24 -8.38
CA ARG A 129 -9.39 -5.30 -9.25
C ARG A 129 -8.84 -4.69 -10.53
N LYS A 130 -8.12 -5.51 -11.29
CA LYS A 130 -7.73 -5.18 -12.67
C LYS A 130 -8.96 -4.77 -13.49
N PHE A 131 -8.85 -3.67 -14.24
CA PHE A 131 -9.92 -3.08 -15.06
C PHE A 131 -11.09 -2.48 -14.27
N GLU A 132 -10.86 -2.02 -13.04
CA GLU A 132 -11.87 -1.34 -12.22
C GLU A 132 -11.50 0.14 -11.93
N GLU A 133 -10.77 0.78 -12.85
CA GLU A 133 -10.36 2.20 -12.76
C GLU A 133 -11.52 3.14 -12.44
N GLU A 134 -12.62 3.05 -13.17
CA GLU A 134 -13.79 3.92 -12.98
C GLU A 134 -14.45 3.69 -11.61
N LYS A 135 -14.45 2.44 -11.15
CA LYS A 135 -15.00 2.07 -9.84
C LYS A 135 -14.16 2.69 -8.71
N VAL A 136 -12.84 2.58 -8.80
CA VAL A 136 -11.91 3.16 -7.82
C VAL A 136 -12.03 4.69 -7.81
N ILE A 137 -12.10 5.33 -8.98
CA ILE A 137 -12.30 6.78 -9.08
C ILE A 137 -13.62 7.20 -8.41
N GLU A 138 -14.71 6.48 -8.62
CA GLU A 138 -16.00 6.82 -8.01
C GLU A 138 -15.99 6.63 -6.49
N MET A 139 -15.36 5.56 -5.99
CA MET A 139 -15.14 5.37 -4.55
C MET A 139 -14.27 6.49 -3.96
N MET A 140 -13.22 6.94 -4.66
CA MET A 140 -12.40 8.07 -4.22
C MET A 140 -13.20 9.37 -4.14
N LYS A 141 -14.10 9.64 -5.09
CA LYS A 141 -15.00 10.81 -5.02
C LYS A 141 -15.91 10.74 -3.80
N LEU A 142 -16.44 9.56 -3.49
CA LEU A 142 -17.26 9.35 -2.30
C LEU A 142 -16.46 9.62 -1.03
N VAL A 143 -15.26 9.05 -0.94
CA VAL A 143 -14.33 9.27 0.18
C VAL A 143 -14.02 10.76 0.35
N SER A 144 -13.71 11.47 -0.75
CA SER A 144 -13.44 12.91 -0.72
C SER A 144 -14.63 13.76 -0.25
N LYS A 145 -15.87 13.29 -0.42
CA LYS A 145 -17.06 13.99 0.10
C LYS A 145 -17.25 13.78 1.61
N ILE A 146 -16.78 12.65 2.14
CA ILE A 146 -16.90 12.29 3.55
C ILE A 146 -15.75 12.90 4.35
N LEU A 147 -14.55 12.96 3.76
CA LEU A 147 -13.37 13.51 4.40
C LEU A 147 -13.33 15.03 4.22
N GLU A 148 -13.55 15.77 5.31
CA GLU A 148 -13.13 17.16 5.42
C GLU A 148 -11.64 17.20 5.78
N VAL A 149 -10.77 16.95 4.80
CA VAL A 149 -9.31 17.04 5.04
C VAL A 149 -8.96 18.51 5.30
N LYS A 150 -8.74 18.85 6.57
CA LYS A 150 -8.22 20.15 7.02
C LYS A 150 -6.69 20.12 7.04
#